data_AF-A0A9D5GUL5-F1
#
_entry.id   AF-A0A9D5GUL5-F1
#
_cell.length_a   1.000
_cell.length_b   1.000
_cell.length_c   1.000
_cell.angle_alpha   90.00
_cell.angle_beta   90.00
_cell.angle_gamma   90.00
#
_symmetry.space_group_name_H-M   'P 1'
#
loop_
_entity.id
_entity.type
_entity.pdbx_description
1 polymer ?
#
loop_
_entity_poly.entity_id
_entity_poly.type
_entity_poly.pdbx_seq_one_letter_code
_entity_poly.pdbx_strand_id
1 'polypeptide(L)'
;LTTATTSYGHGISVTPLALAVALGAILNDGVYVKPTILKRDGLNTPETRRVVSSGTSATIRDLMRYVVTDGTGRSAAVPGYDVMGKTGTADKPGIGGYD
;
A
#
# COMPACT_ATOMS: atom_id res chain seq x y z
N LEU A 1 -22.51 -9.06 4.64
CA LEU A 1 -21.52 -9.55 5.65
C LEU A 1 -20.11 -9.58 5.07
N THR A 2 -19.89 -10.18 3.89
CA THR A 2 -18.58 -10.27 3.21
C THR A 2 -17.93 -8.90 2.91
N THR A 3 -18.72 -7.87 2.61
CA THR A 3 -18.23 -6.51 2.28
C THR A 3 -17.49 -5.84 3.44
N ALA A 4 -17.88 -6.11 4.69
CA ALA A 4 -17.30 -5.47 5.87
C ALA A 4 -16.01 -6.14 6.36
N THR A 5 -15.84 -7.45 6.13
CA THR A 5 -14.61 -8.17 6.51
C THR A 5 -13.49 -7.91 5.49
N THR A 6 -13.83 -7.87 4.20
CA THR A 6 -12.87 -7.57 3.13
C THR A 6 -12.28 -6.16 3.24
N SER A 7 -13.04 -5.16 3.68
CA SER A 7 -12.58 -3.77 3.77
C SER A 7 -11.44 -3.56 4.78
N TYR A 8 -11.28 -4.45 5.76
CA TYR A 8 -10.20 -4.42 6.74
C TYR A 8 -9.20 -5.59 6.59
N GLY A 9 -9.26 -6.32 5.47
CA GLY A 9 -8.30 -7.38 5.14
C GLY A 9 -8.62 -8.76 5.69
N HIS A 10 -9.78 -8.98 6.30
CA HIS A 10 -10.18 -10.27 6.84
C HIS A 10 -10.88 -11.12 5.77
N GLY A 11 -10.29 -12.27 5.43
CA GLY A 11 -10.81 -13.20 4.42
C GLY A 11 -10.35 -12.94 2.98
N ILE A 12 -9.35 -12.09 2.75
CA ILE A 12 -8.67 -11.94 1.45
C ILE A 12 -7.18 -12.26 1.56
N SER A 13 -6.70 -13.19 0.73
CA SER A 13 -5.29 -13.50 0.61
C SER A 13 -4.74 -12.83 -0.65
N VAL A 14 -3.80 -11.89 -0.49
CA VAL A 14 -3.07 -11.26 -1.58
C VAL A 14 -1.59 -11.59 -1.48
N THR A 15 -0.90 -11.75 -2.61
CA THR A 15 0.55 -11.95 -2.57
C THR A 15 1.24 -10.65 -2.13
N PRO A 16 2.38 -10.72 -1.42
CA PRO A 16 3.14 -9.53 -1.05
C PRO A 16 3.48 -8.65 -2.25
N LEU A 17 3.75 -9.27 -3.42
CA LEU A 17 3.99 -8.56 -4.67
C LEU A 17 2.75 -7.77 -5.14
N ALA A 18 1.56 -8.38 -5.10
CA ALA A 18 0.32 -7.70 -5.47
C ALA A 18 0.04 -6.50 -4.55
N LEU A 19 0.31 -6.64 -3.25
CA LEU A 19 0.19 -5.55 -2.28
C LEU A 19 1.17 -4.41 -2.58
N ALA A 20 2.44 -4.73 -2.82
CA ALA A 20 3.45 -3.73 -3.15
C ALA A 20 3.10 -2.96 -4.43
N VAL A 21 2.58 -3.65 -5.44
CA VAL A 21 2.15 -3.05 -6.71
C VAL A 21 0.93 -2.15 -6.52
N ALA A 22 -0.04 -2.57 -5.71
CA ALA A 22 -1.22 -1.77 -5.41
C ALA A 22 -0.85 -0.48 -4.64
N LEU A 23 -0.02 -0.60 -3.61
CA LEU A 23 0.49 0.55 -2.86
C LEU A 23 1.30 1.48 -3.75
N GLY A 24 2.18 0.93 -4.59
CA GLY A 24 2.94 1.68 -5.58
C GLY A 24 2.03 2.47 -6.52
N ALA A 25 0.95 1.87 -7.03
CA ALA A 25 0.01 2.55 -7.92
C ALA A 25 -0.70 3.72 -7.22
N ILE A 26 -1.14 3.55 -5.98
CA ILE A 26 -1.83 4.59 -5.20
C ILE A 26 -0.86 5.73 -4.88
N LEU A 27 0.37 5.40 -4.48
CA LEU A 27 1.40 6.37 -4.09
C LEU A 27 2.15 6.97 -5.27
N ASN A 28 1.94 6.51 -6.50
CA ASN A 28 2.55 7.03 -7.72
C ASN A 28 1.57 7.90 -8.51
N ASP A 29 1.05 8.95 -7.87
CA ASP A 29 0.06 9.88 -8.46
C ASP A 29 -1.24 9.18 -8.92
N GLY A 30 -1.52 8.00 -8.36
CA GLY A 30 -2.63 7.16 -8.77
C GLY A 30 -2.40 6.41 -10.08
N VAL A 31 -1.16 6.31 -10.56
CA VAL A 31 -0.78 5.63 -11.80
C VAL A 31 -0.15 4.27 -11.49
N TYR A 32 -0.85 3.22 -11.87
CA TYR A 32 -0.30 1.86 -11.91
C TYR A 32 0.71 1.74 -13.04
N VAL A 33 1.84 1.11 -12.73
CA VAL A 33 2.90 0.73 -13.66
C VAL A 33 3.04 -0.78 -13.60
N LYS A 34 2.95 -1.46 -14.75
CA LYS A 34 3.11 -2.92 -14.80
C LYS A 34 4.48 -3.33 -14.21
N PRO A 35 4.49 -4.19 -13.16
CA PRO A 35 5.73 -4.59 -12.51
C PRO A 35 6.57 -5.46 -13.44
N THR A 36 7.89 -5.34 -13.31
CA THR A 36 8.88 -6.18 -14.02
C THR A 36 10.10 -6.36 -13.14
N ILE A 37 10.72 -7.54 -13.21
CA ILE A 37 12.04 -7.81 -12.62
C ILE A 37 13.18 -7.52 -13.60
N LEU A 38 12.86 -7.40 -14.89
CA LEU A 38 13.83 -7.08 -15.93
C LEU A 38 14.09 -5.57 -15.92
N LYS A 39 15.37 -5.21 -15.87
CA LYS A 39 15.81 -3.81 -16.01
C LYS A 39 15.37 -3.30 -17.39
N ARG A 40 14.61 -2.20 -17.41
CA ARG A 40 14.27 -1.52 -18.65
C ARG A 40 15.49 -0.77 -19.16
N ASP A 41 15.77 -0.93 -20.44
CA ASP A 41 16.81 -0.24 -21.20
C ASP A 41 16.41 1.18 -21.62
N GLY A 42 15.18 1.59 -21.29
CA GLY A 42 14.63 2.91 -21.64
C GLY A 42 13.94 2.96 -23.00
N LEU A 43 14.01 1.88 -23.80
CA LEU A 43 13.35 1.79 -25.11
C LEU A 43 11.88 1.38 -25.00
N ASN A 44 11.53 0.65 -23.94
CA ASN A 44 10.18 0.17 -23.69
C ASN A 44 9.48 1.03 -22.63
N THR A 45 8.50 1.82 -23.06
CA THR A 45 7.60 2.54 -22.16
C THR A 45 6.75 1.52 -21.38
N PRO A 46 6.68 1.60 -20.04
CA PRO A 46 5.83 0.70 -19.28
C PRO A 46 4.36 0.83 -19.67
N GLU A 47 3.64 -0.28 -19.67
CA GLU A 47 2.17 -0.24 -19.63
C GLU A 47 1.72 0.44 -18.33
N THR A 48 1.04 1.57 -18.47
CA THR A 48 0.50 2.34 -17.35
C THR A 48 -1.00 2.49 -17.43
N ARG A 49 -1.67 2.50 -16.27
CA ARG A 49 -3.10 2.89 -16.17
C ARG A 49 -3.33 3.79 -14.98
N ARG A 50 -4.21 4.78 -15.12
CA ARG A 50 -4.69 5.57 -13.99
C ARG A 50 -5.71 4.76 -13.19
N VAL A 51 -5.49 4.64 -11.88
CA VAL A 51 -6.35 3.93 -10.93
C VAL A 51 -7.14 4.92 -10.07
N VAL A 52 -6.51 6.03 -9.68
CA VAL A 52 -7.15 7.14 -8.97
C VAL A 52 -6.67 8.49 -9.52
N SER A 53 -7.39 9.57 -9.20
CA SER A 53 -6.95 10.92 -9.56
C SER A 53 -5.68 11.31 -8.80
N SER A 54 -4.91 12.26 -9.34
CA SER A 54 -3.74 12.84 -8.67
C SER A 54 -4.11 13.46 -7.33
N GLY A 55 -5.23 14.19 -7.27
CA GLY A 55 -5.75 14.78 -6.03
C GLY A 55 -6.05 13.72 -4.97
N THR A 56 -6.72 12.63 -5.35
CA THR A 56 -6.99 11.52 -4.44
C THR A 56 -5.69 10.85 -3.97
N SER A 57 -4.72 10.65 -4.86
CA SER A 57 -3.40 10.12 -4.50
C SER A 57 -2.68 11.02 -3.49
N ALA A 58 -2.69 12.33 -3.71
CA ALA A 58 -2.12 13.31 -2.79
C ALA A 58 -2.78 13.24 -1.41
N THR A 59 -4.11 13.23 -1.34
CA THR A 59 -4.84 13.08 -0.09
C THR A 59 -4.48 11.78 0.64
N ILE A 60 -4.34 10.66 -0.09
CA ILE A 60 -3.94 9.39 0.52
C ILE A 60 -2.52 9.46 1.08
N ARG A 61 -1.57 10.10 0.38
CA ARG A 61 -0.21 10.31 0.89
C ARG A 61 -0.21 11.10 2.20
N ASP A 62 -0.99 12.17 2.27
CA ASP A 62 -1.11 13.00 3.47
C ASP A 62 -1.68 12.19 4.64
N LEU A 63 -2.73 11.40 4.40
CA LEU A 63 -3.32 10.51 5.41
C LEU A 63 -2.33 9.43 5.87
N MET A 64 -1.56 8.83 4.96
CA MET A 64 -0.53 7.84 5.31
C MET A 64 0.65 8.45 6.07
N ARG A 65 0.95 9.73 5.85
CA ARG A 65 1.93 10.47 6.65
C ARG A 65 1.41 10.72 8.06
N TYR A 66 0.15 11.15 8.18
CA TYR A 66 -0.49 11.40 9.47
C TYR A 66 -0.44 10.16 10.38
N VAL A 67 -0.60 8.96 9.83
CA VAL A 67 -0.49 7.69 10.59
C VAL A 67 0.88 7.51 11.26
N VAL A 68 1.94 8.04 10.66
CA VAL A 68 3.32 7.92 11.17
C VAL A 68 3.67 9.07 12.12
N THR A 69 3.16 10.28 11.89
CA THR A 69 3.45 11.45 12.75
C THR A 69 2.63 11.45 14.04
N ASP A 70 1.33 11.18 13.91
CA ASP A 70 0.32 11.38 14.96
C ASP A 70 -0.57 10.14 15.19
N GLY A 71 -0.35 9.07 14.42
CA GLY A 71 -1.07 7.80 14.55
C GLY A 71 -0.29 6.68 15.22
N THR A 72 -0.78 5.46 15.02
CA THR A 72 -0.28 4.20 15.61
C THR A 72 1.07 3.74 15.05
N GLY A 73 1.56 4.36 13.98
CA GLY A 73 2.77 3.96 13.24
C GLY A 73 4.04 4.71 13.64
N ARG A 74 4.08 5.36 14.81
CA ARG A 74 5.15 6.27 15.24
C ARG A 74 6.56 5.68 15.19
N SER A 75 6.70 4.38 15.42
CA SER A 75 7.99 3.67 15.34
C SER A 75 8.58 3.59 13.93
N ALA A 76 7.81 3.89 12.88
CA ALA A 76 8.28 3.94 11.50
C ALA A 76 8.87 5.31 11.10
N ALA A 77 8.83 6.31 11.99
CA ALA A 77 9.38 7.62 11.72
C ALA A 77 10.92 7.59 11.69
N VAL A 78 11.51 8.09 10.59
CA VAL A 78 12.96 8.25 10.45
C VAL A 78 13.27 9.75 10.43
N PRO A 79 14.13 10.27 11.32
CA PRO A 79 14.52 11.68 11.31
C PRO A 79 15.08 12.10 9.94
N GLY A 80 14.55 13.18 9.39
CA GLY A 80 14.96 13.72 8.08
C GLY A 80 14.24 13.10 6.87
N TYR A 81 13.35 12.12 7.05
CA TYR A 81 12.59 11.51 5.95
C TYR A 81 11.09 11.54 6.19
N ASP A 82 10.36 11.78 5.10
CA ASP A 82 8.91 11.77 5.06
C ASP A 82 8.39 10.35 4.84
N VAL A 83 8.36 9.56 5.92
CA VAL A 83 7.89 8.17 5.87
C VAL A 83 6.37 8.12 5.88
N MET A 84 5.80 7.44 4.88
CA MET A 84 4.38 7.12 4.80
C MET A 84 4.16 5.68 5.26
N GLY A 85 3.12 5.42 6.04
CA GLY A 85 2.87 4.09 6.59
C GLY A 85 1.39 3.79 6.79
N LYS A 86 1.11 2.49 6.88
CA LYS A 86 -0.15 1.97 7.40
C LYS A 86 0.21 0.89 8.43
N THR A 87 -0.35 0.99 9.63
CA THR A 87 -0.25 -0.13 10.59
C THR A 87 -1.22 -1.22 10.17
N GLY A 88 -0.70 -2.42 9.91
CA GLY A 88 -1.46 -3.65 9.77
C GLY A 88 -1.11 -4.55 10.96
N THR A 89 -1.98 -4.59 11.96
CA THR A 89 -1.97 -5.66 12.95
C THR A 89 -2.89 -6.72 12.38
N ALA A 90 -2.33 -7.80 11.85
CA ALA A 90 -3.08 -8.96 11.41
C ALA A 90 -2.65 -10.12 12.30
N ASP A 91 -3.61 -10.74 12.98
CA ASP A 91 -3.33 -11.90 13.81
C ASP A 91 -2.74 -13.00 12.94
N LYS A 92 -1.58 -13.51 13.37
CA LYS A 92 -0.93 -14.61 12.69
C LYS A 92 -1.74 -15.86 13.03
N PRO A 93 -2.41 -16.54 12.09
CA PRO A 93 -3.13 -17.76 12.42
C PRO A 93 -2.14 -18.80 12.95
N GLY A 94 -2.25 -19.10 14.24
CA GLY A 94 -1.60 -20.25 14.86
C GLY A 94 -2.36 -21.54 14.52
N ILE A 95 -1.73 -22.68 14.75
CA ILE A 95 -2.40 -23.98 14.66
C ILE A 95 -3.44 -24.03 15.79
N GLY A 96 -4.68 -23.60 15.52
CA GLY A 96 -5.81 -23.75 16.45
C GLY A 96 -6.81 -22.60 16.55
N GLY A 97 -6.55 -21.39 16.02
CA GLY A 97 -7.52 -20.29 16.11
C GLY A 97 -6.90 -18.89 16.17
N TYR A 98 -7.77 -17.89 16.40
CA TYR A 98 -7.42 -16.48 16.60
C TYR A 98 -7.25 -16.20 18.11
N ASP A 99 -6.16 -15.53 18.48
CA ASP A 99 -6.02 -14.78 19.74
C ASP A 99 -6.24 -13.29 19.46
#